data_AF-A0A920BLG4-F1
#
_entry.id   AF-A0A920BLG4-F1
#
_cell.length_a   1.000
_cell.length_b   1.000
_cell.length_c   1.000
_cell.angle_alpha   90.00
_cell.angle_beta   90.00
_cell.angle_gamma   90.00
#
_symmetry.space_group_name_H-M   'P 1'
#
loop_
_entity.id
_entity.type
_entity.pdbx_description
1 polymer ?
#
loop_
_entity_poly.entity_id
_entity_poly.type
_entity_poly.pdbx_seq_one_letter_code
_entity_poly.pdbx_strand_id
1 'polypeptide(L)' 'MDPHHKAAVALLRLMTQPKAITQELLEELREFFSDDQLIELTLDVMKWNYQKVSVALGTDRKSVMVN' A
#
# COMPACT_ATOMS: atom_id res chain seq x y z
N MET A 1 3.32 -21.11 0.93
CA MET A 1 2.68 -19.79 1.04
C MET A 1 1.35 -19.88 0.33
N ASP A 2 0.26 -19.51 0.99
CA ASP A 2 -1.06 -19.39 0.39
C ASP A 2 -1.01 -18.40 -0.80
N PRO A 3 -1.55 -18.74 -2.00
CA PRO A 3 -1.66 -17.83 -3.13
C PRO A 3 -2.24 -16.45 -2.78
N HIS A 4 -3.23 -16.42 -1.89
CA HIS A 4 -3.85 -15.18 -1.41
C HIS A 4 -2.85 -14.32 -0.60
N HIS A 5 -1.99 -14.96 0.18
CA HIS A 5 -0.94 -14.29 0.94
C HIS A 5 0.15 -13.70 0.03
N LYS A 6 0.52 -14.42 -1.04
CA LYS A 6 1.49 -13.93 -2.04
C LYS A 6 0.94 -12.70 -2.79
N ALA A 7 -0.33 -12.74 -3.18
CA ALA A 7 -1.03 -11.64 -3.83
C ALA A 7 -1.11 -10.39 -2.93
N ALA A 8 -1.48 -10.55 -1.66
CA ALA A 8 -1.52 -9.45 -0.68
C ALA A 8 -0.14 -8.78 -0.49
N VAL A 9 0.94 -9.58 -0.41
CA VAL A 9 2.31 -9.05 -0.30
C VAL A 9 2.73 -8.28 -1.55
N ALA A 10 2.30 -8.72 -2.74
CA ALA A 10 2.58 -7.99 -3.98
C ALA A 10 1.87 -6.62 -3.99
N LEU A 11 0.66 -6.54 -3.44
CA LEU A 11 -0.09 -5.29 -3.32
C LEU A 11 0.60 -4.30 -2.35
N LEU A 12 1.26 -4.78 -1.29
CA LEU A 12 2.08 -3.92 -0.42
C LEU A 12 3.27 -3.25 -1.15
N ARG A 13 3.74 -3.80 -2.27
CA ARG A 13 4.80 -3.14 -3.07
C ARG A 13 4.34 -1.80 -3.66
N LEU A 14 3.03 -1.56 -3.80
CA LEU A 14 2.48 -0.25 -4.12
C LEU A 14 2.91 0.82 -3.12
N MET A 15 3.12 0.46 -1.85
CA MET A 15 3.53 1.41 -0.81
C MET A 15 4.90 2.02 -1.09
N THR A 16 5.77 1.33 -1.83
CA THR A 16 7.16 1.75 -2.07
C THR A 16 7.44 2.04 -3.53
N GLN A 17 6.75 1.37 -4.47
CA GLN A 17 7.00 1.49 -5.91
C GLN A 17 5.68 1.35 -6.71
N PRO A 18 4.88 2.42 -6.85
CA PRO A 18 3.60 2.36 -7.56
C PRO A 18 3.72 1.93 -9.03
N LYS A 19 4.84 2.28 -9.68
CA LYS A 19 5.16 1.88 -11.06
C LYS A 19 5.49 0.39 -11.22
N ALA A 20 5.58 -0.36 -10.13
CA ALA A 20 5.94 -1.78 -10.15
C ALA A 20 4.73 -2.71 -10.38
N ILE A 21 3.50 -2.18 -10.47
CA ILE A 21 2.37 -3.00 -10.95
C ILE A 21 2.53 -3.21 -12.45
N THR A 22 2.93 -4.42 -12.81
CA THR A 22 2.89 -4.90 -14.19
C THR A 22 1.48 -5.39 -14.53
N GLN A 23 1.19 -5.51 -15.82
CA GLN A 23 -0.07 -6.06 -16.29
C GLN A 23 -0.28 -7.51 -15.81
N GLU A 24 0.79 -8.31 -15.82
CA GLU A 24 0.78 -9.70 -15.32
C GLU A 24 0.40 -9.78 -13.84
N LEU A 25 0.93 -8.88 -13.01
CA LEU A 25 0.57 -8.83 -11.59
C LEU A 25 -0.90 -8.40 -11.40
N LEU A 26 -1.40 -7.49 -12.23
CA LEU A 26 -2.81 -7.08 -12.19
C LEU A 26 -3.74 -8.24 -12.56
N GLU A 27 -3.36 -9.07 -13.52
CA GLU A 27 -4.10 -10.28 -13.90
C GLU A 27 -4.12 -11.32 -12.77
N GLU A 28 -2.98 -11.59 -12.13
CA GLU A 28 -2.93 -12.47 -10.95
C GLU A 28 -3.79 -11.94 -9.78
N LEU A 29 -3.79 -10.62 -9.55
CA LEU A 29 -4.57 -10.00 -8.48
C LEU A 29 -6.09 -10.12 -8.73
N ARG A 30 -6.52 -10.08 -9.99
CA ARG A 30 -7.93 -10.21 -10.39
C ARG A 30 -8.49 -11.62 -10.18
N GLU A 31 -7.65 -12.62 -9.97
CA GLU A 31 -8.11 -13.96 -9.56
C GLU A 31 -8.64 -13.97 -8.12
N PHE A 32 -8.23 -13.00 -7.29
CA PHE A 32 -8.54 -12.97 -5.86
C PHE A 32 -9.38 -11.77 -5.43
N PHE A 33 -9.34 -10.67 -6.20
CA PHE A 33 -9.99 -9.41 -5.86
C PHE A 33 -10.77 -8.85 -7.05
N SER A 34 -11.93 -8.26 -6.77
CA SER A 34 -12.64 -7.46 -7.78
C SER A 34 -11.89 -6.16 -8.07
N ASP A 35 -12.20 -5.52 -9.20
CA ASP A 35 -11.65 -4.20 -9.53
C ASP A 35 -11.95 -3.16 -8.42
N ASP A 36 -13.14 -3.20 -7.82
CA ASP A 36 -13.51 -2.33 -6.70
C ASP A 36 -12.63 -2.59 -5.46
N GLN A 37 -12.39 -3.85 -5.12
CA GLN A 37 -11.51 -4.22 -4.00
C GLN A 37 -10.07 -3.80 -4.26
N LEU A 38 -9.59 -3.90 -5.50
CA LEU A 38 -8.25 -3.44 -5.88
C LEU A 38 -8.10 -1.91 -5.77
N ILE A 39 -9.15 -1.17 -6.12
CA ILE A 39 -9.21 0.29 -5.93
C ILE A 39 -9.18 0.62 -4.43
N GLU A 40 -10.04 0.00 -3.62
CA GLU A 40 -10.08 0.21 -2.17
C GLU A 40 -8.73 -0.10 -1.50
N LEU A 41 -8.14 -1.25 -1.82
CA LEU A 41 -6.84 -1.65 -1.29
C LEU A 41 -5.72 -0.67 -1.70
N THR A 42 -5.77 -0.15 -2.92
CA THR A 42 -4.81 0.88 -3.38
C THR A 42 -5.00 2.19 -2.62
N LEU A 43 -6.24 2.63 -2.42
CA LEU A 43 -6.56 3.84 -1.66
C LEU A 43 -6.12 3.72 -0.19
N ASP A 44 -6.34 2.56 0.43
CA ASP A 44 -5.89 2.29 1.79
C ASP A 44 -4.36 2.35 1.88
N VAL A 45 -3.64 1.71 0.96
CA VAL A 45 -2.17 1.80 0.87
C VAL A 45 -1.70 3.25 0.74
N MET A 46 -2.34 4.05 -0.11
CA MET A 46 -1.97 5.46 -0.29
C MET A 46 -2.26 6.31 0.95
N LYS A 47 -3.37 6.05 1.65
CA LYS A 47 -3.73 6.71 2.91
C LYS A 47 -2.64 6.52 3.96
N TRP A 48 -2.08 5.32 4.08
CA TRP A 48 -1.01 5.03 5.03
C TRP A 48 0.35 5.65 4.63
N ASN A 49 0.56 5.93 3.34
CA ASN A 49 1.76 6.64 2.88
C ASN A 49 1.82 8.12 3.31
N TYR A 50 0.72 8.72 3.78
CA TYR A 50 0.73 10.10 4.29
C TYR A 50 1.74 10.32 5.42
N GLN A 51 1.99 9.30 6.24
CA GLN A 51 3.02 9.35 7.29
C GLN A 51 4.42 9.59 6.70
N LYS A 52 4.74 9.01 5.55
CA LYS A 52 6.03 9.21 4.85
C LYS A 52 6.19 10.65 4.38
N VAL A 53 5.10 11.30 3.97
CA VAL A 53 5.09 12.72 3.60
C VAL A 53 5.39 13.58 4.84
N SER A 54 4.76 13.26 5.97
CA SER A 54 4.99 13.98 7.23
C SER A 54 6.46 13.90 7.67
N VAL A 55 7.07 12.71 7.58
CA VAL A 55 8.50 12.46 7.86
C VAL A 55 9.41 13.17 6.86
N ALA A 56 9.14 13.07 5.55
CA ALA A 56 9.95 13.71 4.52
C ALA A 56 9.97 15.24 4.64
N LEU A 57 8.87 15.83 5.11
CA LEU A 57 8.75 17.27 5.36
C LEU A 57 9.25 17.68 6.77
N GLY A 58 9.69 16.74 7.61
CA GLY A 58 10.10 17.01 8.99
C GLY A 58 8.97 17.55 9.88
N THR A 59 7.72 17.25 9.51
CA THR A 59 6.51 17.67 10.23
C THR A 59 5.96 16.59 11.15
N ASP A 60 6.63 15.43 11.22
CA ASP A 60 6.43 14.36 12.18
C ASP A 60 6.86 14.81 13.59
N ARG A 61 6.21 15.84 14.13
CA ARG A 61 6.41 16.20 15.53
C ARG A 61 5.96 15.03 16.40
N LYS A 62 6.93 14.40 17.08
CA LYS A 62 6.65 13.66 18.32
C LYS A 62 5.90 14.63 19.22
N SER A 63 4.68 14.28 19.59
CA SER A 63 4.07 14.88 20.77
C SER A 63 4.99 14.50 21.92
N VAL A 64 5.82 15.44 22.34
CA VAL A 64 6.67 15.27 23.52
C VAL A 64 5.67 15.13 24.64
N MET A 65 5.59 13.93 25.22
CA MET A 65 4.92 13.74 26.51
C MET A 65 5.60 14.69 27.48
N VAL A 66 4.92 15.79 27.79
CA VAL A 66 5.24 16.66 28.92
C VAL A 66 4.88 15.83 30.14
N ASN A 67 5.90 15.38 30.85
CA ASN A 67 5.79 14.78 32.18
C ASN A 67 5.96 15.89 33.22
#